data_AF-A0A3B1DIZ1-F1
#
_entry.id   AF-A0A3B1DIZ1-F1
#
_cell.length_a   1.000
_cell.length_b   1.000
_cell.length_c   1.000
_cell.angle_alpha   90.00
_cell.angle_beta   90.00
_cell.angle_gamma   90.00
#
_symmetry.space_group_name_H-M   'P 1'
#
loop_
_entity.id
_entity.type
_entity.pdbx_description
1 polymer ?
#
loop_
_entity_poly.entity_id
_entity_poly.type
_entity_poly.pdbx_seq_one_letter_code
_entity_poly.pdbx_strand_id
1 'polypeptide(L)' 'MPFDISIEPLALQDIQKEIDYYDEQQIGLGHTFEEILDNHFTSIETNPFFQ' A
#
# COMPACT_ATOMS: atom_id res chain seq x y z
N MET A 1 -9.04 16.18 11.33
CA MET A 1 -9.90 15.66 10.26
C MET A 1 -9.03 14.65 9.53
N PRO A 2 -9.26 13.33 9.68
CA PRO A 2 -8.52 12.36 8.90
C PRO A 2 -8.82 12.63 7.42
N PHE A 3 -7.78 12.66 6.61
CA PHE A 3 -7.92 12.72 5.16
C PHE A 3 -8.33 11.33 4.67
N ASP A 4 -9.15 11.27 3.62
CA ASP A 4 -9.59 10.00 3.04
C ASP A 4 -8.70 9.67 1.83
N ILE A 5 -8.18 8.45 1.77
CA ILE A 5 -7.33 8.00 0.66
C ILE A 5 -8.22 7.39 -0.43
N SER A 6 -8.22 8.03 -1.60
CA SER A 6 -8.82 7.48 -2.81
C SER A 6 -7.72 6.91 -3.70
N ILE A 7 -7.68 5.58 -3.85
CA ILE A 7 -6.74 4.91 -4.75
C ILE A 7 -7.37 4.80 -6.14
N GLU A 8 -6.65 5.25 -7.16
CA GLU A 8 -7.10 5.10 -8.54
C GLU A 8 -7.14 3.61 -8.95
N PRO A 9 -8.10 3.17 -9.77
CA PRO A 9 -8.20 1.76 -10.17
C PRO A 9 -6.92 1.19 -10.79
N LEU A 10 -6.15 2.01 -11.51
CA LEU A 10 -4.86 1.61 -12.08
C LEU A 10 -3.80 1.40 -10.99
N ALA A 11 -3.75 2.29 -10.00
CA ALA A 11 -2.83 2.14 -8.88
C ALA A 11 -3.15 0.89 -8.05
N LEU A 12 -4.43 0.53 -7.91
CA LEU A 12 -4.84 -0.71 -7.26
C LEU A 12 -4.38 -1.95 -8.03
N GLN A 13 -4.38 -1.91 -9.37
CA GLN A 13 -3.82 -2.99 -10.19
C GLN A 13 -2.31 -3.10 -10.02
N ASP A 14 -1.60 -1.98 -9.92
CA ASP A 14 -0.15 -1.98 -9.75
C ASP A 14 0.25 -2.50 -8.36
N ILE A 15 -0.50 -2.14 -7.31
CA ILE A 15 -0.34 -2.73 -5.97
C ILE A 15 -0.49 -4.25 -6.02
N GLN A 16 -1.53 -4.76 -6.70
CA GLN A 16 -1.77 -6.20 -6.78
C GLN A 16 -0.65 -6.94 -7.53
N LYS A 17 -0.17 -6.40 -8.66
CA LYS A 17 0.96 -6.99 -9.40
C LYS A 17 2.21 -7.10 -8.51
N GLU A 18 2.42 -6.12 -7.65
CA GLU A 18 3.61 -6.06 -6.83
C GLU A 18 3.51 -7.04 -5.66
N ILE A 19 2.32 -7.19 -5.07
CA ILE A 19 2.02 -8.29 -4.12
C ILE A 19 2.30 -9.64 -4.77
N ASP A 20 1.77 -9.88 -5.96
CA ASP A 20 1.96 -11.14 -6.69
C ASP A 20 3.46 -11.40 -6.98
N TYR A 21 4.20 -10.38 -7.43
CA TYR A 21 5.64 -10.45 -7.68
C TYR A 21 6.44 -10.80 -6.43
N TYR A 22 6.08 -10.25 -5.27
CA TYR A 22 6.76 -10.55 -4.02
C TYR A 22 6.42 -11.96 -3.50
N ASP A 23 5.17 -12.40 -3.61
CA ASP A 23 4.77 -13.76 -3.22
C ASP A 23 5.39 -14.84 -4.12
N GLU A 24 5.61 -14.55 -5.41
CA GLU A 24 6.35 -15.42 -6.33
C GLU A 24 7.82 -15.64 -5.89
N GLN A 25 8.44 -14.62 -5.28
CA GLN A 25 9.82 -14.72 -4.79
C GLN A 25 9.92 -15.47 -3.48
N GLN A 26 9.02 -15.19 -2.54
CA GLN A 26 8.94 -15.87 -1.26
C GLN A 26 7.55 -15.69 -0.66
N ILE A 27 6.93 -16.81 -0.31
CA ILE A 27 5.64 -16.86 0.38
C ILE A 27 5.66 -15.93 1.60
N GLY A 28 4.76 -14.94 1.62
CA GLY A 28 4.58 -13.99 2.72
C GLY A 28 5.26 -12.63 2.52
N LEU A 29 6.08 -12.47 1.47
CA LEU A 29 6.60 -11.13 1.12
C LEU A 29 5.51 -10.21 0.57
N GLY A 30 4.52 -10.73 -0.17
CA GLY A 30 3.38 -9.93 -0.63
C GLY A 30 2.59 -9.35 0.55
N HIS A 31 2.34 -10.16 1.58
CA HIS A 31 1.73 -9.70 2.83
C HIS A 31 2.58 -8.65 3.55
N THR A 32 3.90 -8.85 3.61
CA THR A 32 4.80 -7.87 4.24
C THR A 32 4.76 -6.53 3.51
N PHE A 33 4.71 -6.57 2.18
CA PHE A 33 4.57 -5.38 1.35
C PHE A 33 3.22 -4.67 1.61
N GLU A 34 2.12 -5.41 1.64
CA GLU A 34 0.78 -4.88 1.93
C GLU A 34 0.74 -4.18 3.30
N GLU A 35 1.28 -4.80 4.35
CA GLU A 35 1.35 -4.18 5.69
C GLU A 35 2.15 -2.88 5.71
N ILE A 36 3.30 -2.84 5.02
CA ILE A 36 4.11 -1.62 4.93
C ILE A 36 3.33 -0.52 4.21
N LEU A 37 2.65 -0.87 3.12
CA LEU A 37 1.85 0.07 2.34
C LEU A 37 0.69 0.65 3.16
N ASP A 38 -0.04 -0.18 3.91
CA ASP A 38 -1.14 0.24 4.77
C ASP A 38 -0.68 1.18 5.90
N ASN A 39 0.50 0.93 6.48
CA ASN A 39 1.11 1.84 7.45
C ASN A 39 1.44 3.22 6.86
N HIS A 40 1.88 3.26 5.59
CA HIS A 40 2.13 4.52 4.88
C HIS A 40 0.82 5.25 4.59
N PHE A 41 -0.23 4.55 4.15
CA PHE A 41 -1.56 5.13 3.96
C PHE A 41 -2.10 5.72 5.26
N THR A 42 -2.09 4.96 6.35
CA THR A 42 -2.50 5.44 7.68
C THR A 42 -1.74 6.71 8.10
N SER A 43 -0.44 6.78 7.79
CA SER A 43 0.38 7.96 8.08
C SER A 43 -0.05 9.19 7.27
N ILE A 44 -0.39 9.01 6.00
CA ILE A 44 -0.89 10.07 5.10
C ILE A 44 -2.28 10.54 5.53
N GLU A 45 -3.18 9.64 5.92
CA GLU A 45 -4.52 9.99 6.43
C GLU A 45 -4.43 10.88 7.68
N THR A 46 -3.43 10.59 8.53
CA THR A 46 -3.20 11.30 9.78
C THR A 46 -2.47 12.63 9.58
N ASN A 47 -1.51 12.70 8.65
CA ASN A 47 -0.73 13.89 8.36
C ASN A 47 -0.22 13.92 6.90
N PRO A 48 -1.01 14.39 5.93
CA PRO A 48 -0.67 14.32 4.50
C PRO A 48 0.46 15.28 4.07
N PHE A 49 0.91 16.17 4.96
CA PHE A 49 2.00 17.11 4.69
C PHE A 49 3.31 16.72 5.38
N PHE A 50 3.36 15.57 6.06
CA PHE A 50 4.58 15.07 6.67
C PHE A 50 5.47 14.43 5.59
N GLN A 51 6.41 15.22 5.08
CA GLN A 51 7.52 14.74 4.25
C GLN A 51 8.65 14.17 5.12
#